data_AF-A0A512J327-F1
#
_entry.id   AF-A0A512J327-F1
#
_cell.length_a   1.000
_cell.length_b   1.000
_cell.length_c   1.000
_cell.angle_alpha   90.00
_cell.angle_beta   90.00
_cell.angle_gamma   90.00
#
_symmetry.space_group_name_H-M   'P 1'
#
loop_
_entity.id
_entity.type
_entity.pdbx_description
1 polymer ?
#
loop_
_entity_poly.entity_id
_entity_poly.type
_entity_poly.pdbx_seq_one_letter_code
_entity_poly.pdbx_strand_id
1 'polypeptide(L)'
;MTALEVICALAHDSAVAIVITDAKVEKPGPTILYANAAFSRLVGREAAELVGSNPRFMQGRETRRPALDQFAQALAAGERFHGYLTNYRPDGSKYVAEIDCHPLRNAEGRVEYFLAFEREVVRRRGRPWGGTASRFEPASVSDESLTPDLKLLGAFQRR
;
A
#
# COMPACT_ATOMS: atom_id res chain seq x y z
N MET A 1 19.85 13.47 11.08
CA MET A 1 18.79 12.87 10.26
C MET A 1 18.70 11.39 10.62
N THR A 2 17.55 10.89 11.05
CA THR A 2 17.32 9.48 11.40
C THR A 2 17.05 8.63 10.14
N ALA A 3 17.16 7.30 10.23
CA ALA A 3 16.81 6.42 9.11
C ALA A 3 15.35 6.60 8.64
N LEU A 4 14.44 6.83 9.59
CA LEU A 4 13.03 7.12 9.30
C LEU A 4 12.88 8.43 8.51
N GLU A 5 13.60 9.48 8.88
CA GLU A 5 13.57 10.76 8.15
C GLU A 5 14.06 10.62 6.71
N VAL A 6 15.09 9.80 6.45
CA VAL A 6 15.57 9.51 5.09
C VAL A 6 14.52 8.77 4.27
N ILE A 7 13.86 7.75 4.86
CA ILE A 7 12.79 7.00 4.17
C ILE A 7 11.61 7.91 3.87
N CYS A 8 11.20 8.76 4.82
CA CYS A 8 10.12 9.73 4.62
C CYS A 8 10.47 10.75 3.52
N ALA A 9 11.72 11.21 3.46
CA ALA A 9 12.18 12.11 2.40
C ALA A 9 12.14 11.44 1.01
N LEU A 10 12.60 10.18 0.92
CA LEU A 10 12.51 9.40 -0.32
C LEU A 10 11.05 9.16 -0.75
N ALA A 11 10.17 8.87 0.20
CA ALA A 11 8.78 8.54 -0.06
C ALA A 11 7.93 9.77 -0.42
N HIS A 12 8.36 10.99 -0.06
CA HIS A 12 7.56 12.21 -0.12
C HIS A 12 6.99 12.49 -1.51
N ASP A 13 7.86 12.47 -2.53
CA ASP A 13 7.51 12.79 -3.91
C ASP A 13 7.23 11.54 -4.76
N SER A 14 7.19 10.36 -4.14
CA SER A 14 6.92 9.12 -4.85
C SER A 14 5.48 9.09 -5.38
N ALA A 15 5.33 8.65 -6.64
CA ALA A 15 4.02 8.37 -7.22
C ALA A 15 3.38 7.07 -6.66
N VAL A 16 4.16 6.24 -5.98
CA VAL A 16 3.67 5.03 -5.30
C VAL A 16 3.08 5.42 -3.95
N ALA A 17 1.90 4.89 -3.60
CA ALA A 17 1.32 5.09 -2.28
C ALA A 17 2.17 4.37 -1.22
N ILE A 18 2.69 5.14 -0.27
CA ILE A 18 3.59 4.66 0.78
C ILE A 18 3.03 5.09 2.14
N VAL A 19 2.97 4.13 3.06
CA VAL A 19 2.59 4.35 4.46
C VAL A 19 3.59 3.66 5.39
N ILE A 20 3.89 4.30 6.51
CA ILE A 20 4.76 3.75 7.57
C ILE A 20 3.98 3.72 8.87
N THR A 21 4.03 2.60 9.59
CA THR A 21 3.41 2.43 10.90
C THR A 21 4.44 2.10 11.98
N ASP A 22 4.07 2.23 13.25
CA ASP A 22 4.77 1.55 14.35
C ASP A 22 4.67 0.03 14.23
N ALA A 23 5.39 -0.71 15.08
CA ALA A 23 5.40 -2.17 15.09
C ALA A 23 4.45 -2.82 16.12
N LYS A 24 3.45 -2.08 16.65
CA LYS A 24 2.53 -2.60 17.67
C LYS A 24 1.45 -3.46 17.03
N VAL A 25 1.71 -4.77 16.93
CA VAL A 25 0.82 -5.72 16.24
C VAL A 25 -0.38 -6.15 17.08
N GLU A 26 -0.33 -5.96 18.39
CA GLU A 26 -1.44 -6.25 19.29
C GLU A 26 -2.64 -5.35 19.01
N LYS A 27 -3.84 -5.81 19.39
CA LYS A 27 -5.05 -5.00 19.22
C LYS A 27 -4.87 -3.64 19.92
N PRO A 28 -5.19 -2.51 19.26
CA PRO A 28 -5.97 -2.45 18.05
C PRO A 28 -5.15 -2.88 16.82
N GLY A 29 -3.88 -2.47 16.70
CA GLY A 29 -2.87 -2.89 15.71
C GLY A 29 -1.94 -1.72 15.37
N PRO A 30 -1.10 -1.82 14.32
CA PRO A 30 -0.09 -0.80 14.01
C PRO A 30 -0.68 0.58 13.70
N THR A 31 -0.06 1.64 14.22
CA THR A 31 -0.52 3.03 14.06
C THR A 31 0.29 3.75 12.99
N ILE A 32 -0.37 4.48 12.08
CA ILE A 32 0.29 5.25 11.02
C ILE A 32 1.13 6.37 11.63
N LEU A 33 2.40 6.41 11.28
CA LEU A 33 3.34 7.47 11.64
C LEU A 33 3.59 8.42 10.47
N TYR A 34 3.46 7.92 9.24
CA TYR A 34 3.66 8.68 8.02
C TYR A 34 2.82 8.11 6.88
N ALA A 35 2.29 9.00 6.04
CA ALA A 35 1.62 8.67 4.79
C ALA A 35 1.98 9.73 3.76
N ASN A 36 2.38 9.31 2.55
CA ASN A 36 2.68 10.25 1.47
C ASN A 36 1.40 10.69 0.73
N ALA A 37 1.53 11.71 -0.12
CA ALA A 37 0.39 12.25 -0.85
C ALA A 37 -0.26 11.22 -1.79
N ALA A 38 0.51 10.27 -2.33
CA ALA A 38 -0.03 9.19 -3.16
C ALA A 38 -0.93 8.24 -2.34
N PHE A 39 -0.55 7.91 -1.09
CA PHE A 39 -1.38 7.14 -0.18
C PHE A 39 -2.65 7.90 0.22
N SER A 40 -2.54 9.19 0.55
CA SER A 40 -3.71 10.06 0.80
C SER A 40 -4.72 10.03 -0.35
N ARG A 41 -4.25 10.15 -1.60
CA ARG A 41 -5.11 10.06 -2.79
C ARG A 41 -5.72 8.66 -2.97
N LEU A 42 -4.95 7.60 -2.77
CA LEU A 42 -5.43 6.22 -2.89
C LEU A 42 -6.60 5.95 -1.94
N VAL A 43 -6.44 6.34 -0.67
CA VAL A 43 -7.42 6.07 0.40
C VAL A 43 -8.54 7.12 0.46
N GLY A 44 -8.36 8.28 -0.16
CA GLY A 44 -9.33 9.37 -0.17
C GLY A 44 -9.44 10.12 1.15
N ARG A 45 -8.33 10.27 1.89
CA ARG A 45 -8.26 11.02 3.17
C ARG A 45 -7.05 11.93 3.19
N GLU A 46 -7.17 13.07 3.86
CA GLU A 46 -6.05 14.00 4.03
C GLU A 46 -4.97 13.39 4.92
N ALA A 47 -3.70 13.71 4.65
CA ALA A 47 -2.56 13.17 5.41
C ALA A 47 -2.67 13.42 6.92
N ALA A 48 -3.24 14.58 7.30
CA ALA A 48 -3.45 14.96 8.70
C ALA A 48 -4.45 14.05 9.44
N GLU A 49 -5.40 13.43 8.73
CA GLU A 49 -6.35 12.48 9.32
C GLU A 49 -5.79 11.05 9.39
N LEU A 50 -4.73 10.77 8.62
CA LEU A 50 -4.13 9.45 8.52
C LEU A 50 -3.12 9.19 9.63
N VAL A 51 -2.25 10.16 9.92
CA VAL A 51 -1.25 10.03 10.98
C VAL A 51 -1.95 9.87 12.34
N GLY A 52 -1.51 8.90 13.13
CA GLY A 52 -2.12 8.54 14.42
C GLY A 52 -3.35 7.63 14.29
N SER A 53 -3.86 7.40 13.08
CA SER A 53 -4.95 6.45 12.84
C SER A 53 -4.42 5.04 12.59
N ASN A 54 -5.33 4.06 12.62
CA ASN A 54 -5.00 2.70 12.29
C ASN A 54 -5.54 2.27 10.91
N PRO A 55 -4.73 1.67 10.01
CA PRO A 55 -5.13 1.29 8.65
C PRO A 55 -6.40 0.42 8.55
N ARG A 56 -6.82 -0.25 9.63
CA ARG A 56 -8.07 -1.04 9.64
C ARG A 56 -9.33 -0.25 9.30
N PHE A 57 -9.31 1.08 9.37
CA PHE A 57 -10.45 1.90 8.93
C PHE A 57 -10.81 1.65 7.46
N MET A 58 -9.85 1.19 6.64
CA MET A 58 -10.07 0.85 5.23
C MET A 58 -10.80 -0.48 5.04
N GLN A 59 -10.90 -1.32 6.08
CA GLN A 59 -11.47 -2.65 5.98
C GLN A 59 -12.99 -2.59 6.16
N GLY A 60 -13.72 -3.46 5.47
CA GLY A 60 -15.18 -3.51 5.54
C GLY A 60 -15.73 -4.92 5.36
N ARG A 61 -16.99 -4.98 4.92
CA ARG A 61 -17.78 -6.22 4.84
C ARG A 61 -17.18 -7.26 3.88
N GLU A 62 -16.64 -6.81 2.75
CA GLU A 62 -16.09 -7.70 1.71
C GLU A 62 -14.58 -7.93 1.85
N THR A 63 -13.94 -7.33 2.85
CA THR A 63 -12.55 -7.64 3.19
C THR A 63 -12.46 -9.07 3.70
N ARG A 64 -11.79 -9.92 2.93
CA ARG A 64 -11.72 -11.36 3.17
C ARG A 64 -10.91 -11.68 4.40
N ARG A 65 -11.53 -12.40 5.35
CA ARG A 65 -10.91 -12.81 6.61
C ARG A 65 -9.63 -13.64 6.44
N PRO A 66 -9.59 -14.65 5.56
CA PRO A 66 -8.35 -15.41 5.35
C PRO A 66 -7.15 -14.55 4.92
N ALA A 67 -7.37 -13.49 4.13
CA ALA A 67 -6.30 -12.58 3.72
C ALA A 67 -5.86 -11.66 4.88
N LEU A 68 -6.81 -11.23 5.72
CA LEU A 68 -6.49 -10.49 6.95
C LEU A 68 -5.72 -11.34 7.95
N ASP A 69 -6.07 -12.62 8.09
CA ASP A 69 -5.40 -13.55 8.99
C ASP A 69 -3.96 -13.79 8.53
N GLN A 70 -3.74 -13.98 7.22
CA GLN A 70 -2.40 -14.05 6.62
C GLN A 70 -1.59 -12.78 6.87
N PHE A 71 -2.21 -11.61 6.69
CA PHE A 71 -1.54 -10.34 6.94
C PHE A 71 -1.16 -10.20 8.42
N ALA A 72 -2.08 -10.48 9.33
CA ALA A 72 -1.83 -10.42 10.77
C ALA A 72 -0.74 -11.41 11.21
N GLN A 73 -0.73 -12.62 10.67
CA GLN A 73 0.31 -13.62 10.93
C GLN A 73 1.70 -13.13 10.47
N ALA A 74 1.79 -12.57 9.26
CA ALA A 74 3.05 -12.04 8.74
C ALA A 74 3.57 -10.89 9.61
N LEU A 75 2.70 -9.95 10.01
CA LEU A 75 3.09 -8.86 10.91
C LEU A 75 3.56 -9.39 12.28
N ALA A 76 2.84 -10.34 12.87
CA ALA A 76 3.21 -10.93 14.16
C ALA A 76 4.54 -11.72 14.10
N ALA A 77 4.85 -12.34 12.96
CA ALA A 77 6.14 -12.98 12.71
C ALA A 77 7.26 -11.97 12.36
N GLY A 78 6.92 -10.70 12.13
CA GLY A 78 7.85 -9.70 11.63
C GLY A 78 8.34 -10.01 10.22
N GLU A 79 7.50 -10.61 9.39
CA GLU A 79 7.82 -11.02 8.01
C GLU A 79 7.17 -10.09 6.98
N ARG A 80 7.67 -10.16 5.73
CA ARG A 80 7.06 -9.44 4.61
C ARG A 80 5.68 -10.03 4.31
N PHE A 81 4.70 -9.16 4.11
CA PHE A 81 3.41 -9.53 3.53
C PHE A 81 3.30 -9.00 2.11
N HIS A 82 2.93 -9.85 1.16
CA HIS A 82 2.47 -9.43 -0.17
C HIS A 82 1.13 -10.08 -0.47
N GLY A 83 0.13 -9.28 -0.80
CA GLY A 83 -1.21 -9.79 -1.01
C GLY A 83 -2.21 -8.74 -1.47
N TYR A 84 -3.49 -9.14 -1.45
CA TYR A 84 -4.58 -8.33 -1.95
C TYR A 84 -5.71 -8.24 -0.93
N LEU A 85 -6.16 -7.02 -0.62
CA LEU A 85 -7.30 -6.77 0.25
C LEU A 85 -8.35 -5.92 -0.47
N THR A 86 -9.62 -6.19 -0.20
CA THR A 86 -10.70 -5.27 -0.57
C THR A 86 -10.81 -4.19 0.51
N ASN A 87 -10.51 -2.96 0.13
CA ASN A 87 -10.57 -1.78 0.98
C ASN A 87 -11.69 -0.84 0.54
N TYR A 88 -12.01 0.11 1.42
CA TYR A 88 -13.09 1.08 1.27
C TYR A 88 -12.56 2.50 1.48
N ARG A 89 -13.03 3.42 0.66
CA ARG A 89 -12.81 4.87 0.85
C ARG A 89 -13.92 5.47 1.73
N PRO A 90 -13.78 6.71 2.23
CA PRO A 90 -14.80 7.36 3.06
C PRO A 90 -16.18 7.47 2.39
N ASP A 91 -16.23 7.57 1.06
CA ASP A 91 -17.47 7.59 0.27
C ASP A 91 -18.15 6.20 0.15
N GLY A 92 -17.55 5.16 0.71
CA GLY A 92 -18.02 3.77 0.64
C GLY A 92 -17.63 3.03 -0.64
N SER A 93 -16.95 3.68 -1.59
CA SER A 93 -16.43 3.03 -2.78
C SER A 93 -15.39 1.97 -2.42
N LYS A 94 -15.44 0.85 -3.15
CA LYS A 94 -14.54 -0.29 -2.95
C LYS A 94 -13.39 -0.24 -3.94
N TYR A 95 -12.21 -0.65 -3.47
CA TYR A 95 -11.06 -0.90 -4.32
C TYR A 95 -10.32 -2.16 -3.85
N VAL A 96 -9.58 -2.79 -4.76
CA VAL A 96 -8.67 -3.88 -4.38
C VAL A 96 -7.28 -3.27 -4.21
N ALA A 97 -6.80 -3.23 -2.98
CA ALA A 97 -5.45 -2.85 -2.65
C ALA A 97 -4.53 -4.06 -2.87
N GLU A 98 -3.55 -3.94 -3.75
CA GLU A 98 -2.34 -4.74 -3.65
C GLU A 98 -1.43 -4.10 -2.61
N ILE A 99 -1.01 -4.90 -1.63
CA ILE A 99 -0.20 -4.45 -0.50
C ILE A 99 1.11 -5.22 -0.52
N ASP A 100 2.22 -4.50 -0.47
CA ASP A 100 3.55 -5.05 -0.24
C ASP A 100 4.15 -4.39 1.02
N CYS A 101 4.12 -5.10 2.14
CA CYS A 101 4.47 -4.61 3.46
C CYS A 101 5.75 -5.27 3.96
N HIS A 102 6.74 -4.46 4.35
CA HIS A 102 8.07 -4.87 4.77
C HIS A 102 8.33 -4.47 6.22
N PRO A 103 8.89 -5.36 7.05
CA PRO A 103 9.38 -5.01 8.38
C PRO A 103 10.67 -4.18 8.27
N LEU A 104 10.74 -3.05 8.98
CA LEU A 104 11.97 -2.28 9.15
C LEU A 104 12.57 -2.62 10.52
N ARG A 105 13.81 -3.09 10.51
CA ARG A 105 14.50 -3.61 11.70
C ARG A 105 15.62 -2.69 12.14
N ASN A 106 15.84 -2.62 13.44
CA ASN A 106 16.98 -1.94 14.03
C ASN A 106 18.24 -2.82 14.01
N ALA A 107 19.34 -2.31 14.58
CA ALA A 107 20.62 -3.00 14.61
C ALA A 107 20.58 -4.34 15.38
N GLU A 108 19.68 -4.48 16.36
CA GLU A 108 19.46 -5.70 17.12
C GLU A 108 18.50 -6.69 16.42
N GLY A 109 18.05 -6.36 15.21
CA GLY A 109 17.14 -7.18 14.42
C GLY A 109 15.67 -7.10 14.85
N ARG A 110 15.31 -6.21 15.79
CA ARG A 110 13.93 -6.00 16.24
C ARG A 110 13.18 -5.15 15.22
N VAL A 111 11.92 -5.51 14.94
CA VAL A 111 11.04 -4.71 14.07
C VAL A 111 10.62 -3.45 14.82
N GLU A 112 10.94 -2.28 14.29
CA GLU A 112 10.54 -0.98 14.86
C GLU A 112 9.38 -0.35 14.09
N TYR A 113 9.32 -0.61 12.79
CA TYR A 113 8.31 -0.06 11.89
C TYR A 113 7.88 -1.07 10.83
N PHE A 114 6.74 -0.80 10.20
CA PHE A 114 6.36 -1.44 8.95
C PHE A 114 6.26 -0.39 7.84
N LEU A 115 6.81 -0.70 6.67
CA LEU A 115 6.73 0.10 5.45
C LEU A 115 5.86 -0.64 4.44
N ALA A 116 4.74 -0.05 4.03
CA ALA A 116 3.87 -0.64 3.03
C ALA A 116 3.79 0.21 1.76
N PHE A 117 3.88 -0.48 0.64
CA PHE A 117 3.55 0.04 -0.68
C PHE A 117 2.17 -0.47 -1.06
N GLU A 118 1.30 0.45 -1.48
CA GLU A 118 -0.06 0.10 -1.89
C GLU A 118 -0.35 0.60 -3.30
N ARG A 119 -1.21 -0.12 -4.02
CA ARG A 119 -1.82 0.38 -5.25
C ARG A 119 -3.19 -0.25 -5.47
N GLU A 120 -4.06 0.50 -6.11
CA GLU A 120 -5.32 -0.05 -6.59
C GLU A 120 -5.07 -0.94 -7.81
N VAL A 121 -5.67 -2.13 -7.79
CA VAL A 121 -5.62 -3.07 -8.90
C VAL A 121 -7.02 -3.53 -9.30
N VAL A 122 -7.17 -3.88 -10.57
CA VAL A 122 -8.38 -4.48 -11.12
C VAL A 122 -8.12 -5.93 -11.46
N ARG A 123 -9.13 -6.77 -11.24
CA ARG A 123 -9.05 -8.19 -11.60
C ARG A 123 -9.09 -8.33 -13.12
N ARG A 124 -8.09 -9.01 -13.69
CA ARG A 124 -8.08 -9.33 -15.11
C ARG A 124 -9.26 -10.21 -15.48
N ARG A 125 -9.92 -9.89 -16.60
CA ARG A 125 -10.94 -10.76 -17.21
C ARG A 125 -10.25 -11.93 -17.93
N GLY A 126 -10.73 -13.14 -17.71
CA GLY A 126 -10.21 -14.37 -18.33
C GLY A 126 -9.46 -15.30 -17.36
N ARG A 127 -9.17 -16.52 -17.83
CA ARG A 127 -8.33 -17.49 -17.09
C ARG A 127 -6.88 -17.00 -17.18
N PRO A 128 -6.11 -16.98 -16.08
CA PRO A 128 -4.68 -16.70 -16.17
C PRO A 128 -4.04 -17.71 -17.13
N TRP A 129 -3.52 -17.24 -18.26
CA TRP A 129 -2.78 -18.09 -19.19
C TRP A 129 -1.41 -18.36 -18.57
N GLY A 130 -0.96 -19.62 -18.59
CA GLY A 130 0.42 -20.09 -18.35
C GLY A 130 1.29 -19.28 -17.38
N GLY A 131 1.53 -19.84 -16.19
CA GLY A 131 2.50 -19.46 -15.15
C GLY A 131 3.37 -18.22 -15.40
N THR A 132 2.97 -17.11 -14.78
CA THR A 132 3.76 -15.95 -14.28
C THR A 132 2.90 -14.67 -14.25
N ALA A 133 1.80 -14.59 -15.01
CA ALA A 133 0.94 -13.42 -15.06
C ALA A 133 0.03 -13.29 -13.81
N SER A 134 0.06 -12.14 -13.13
CA SER A 134 -0.83 -11.83 -11.99
C SER A 134 -2.30 -11.83 -12.41
N ARG A 135 -3.18 -12.24 -11.48
CA ARG A 135 -4.66 -12.13 -11.63
C ARG A 135 -5.15 -10.68 -11.60
N PHE A 136 -4.27 -9.75 -11.26
CA PHE A 136 -4.56 -8.34 -11.07
C PHE A 136 -3.64 -7.48 -11.93
N GLU A 137 -4.16 -6.36 -12.41
CA GLU A 137 -3.40 -5.32 -13.11
C GLU A 137 -3.65 -3.96 -12.45
N PRO A 138 -2.71 -3.01 -12.52
CA PRO A 138 -2.92 -1.67 -11.98
C PRO A 138 -4.23 -1.08 -12.50
N ALA A 139 -5.03 -0.47 -11.63
CA ALA A 139 -6.11 0.39 -12.09
C ALA A 139 -5.48 1.49 -12.95
N SER A 140 -6.06 1.74 -14.13
CA SER A 140 -5.50 2.69 -15.09
C SER A 140 -5.27 4.05 -14.43
N VAL A 141 -4.02 4.51 -14.43
CA VAL A 141 -3.70 5.93 -14.29
C VAL A 141 -4.16 6.58 -15.59
N SER A 142 -5.10 7.52 -15.55
CA SER A 142 -5.46 8.26 -16.76
C SER A 142 -4.23 9.02 -17.27
N ASP A 143 -3.98 8.93 -18.58
CA ASP A 143 -2.86 9.56 -19.30
C ASP A 143 -2.83 11.10 -19.14
N GLU A 144 -3.91 11.67 -18.61
CA GLU A 144 -4.08 13.09 -18.28
C GLU A 144 -3.32 13.52 -17.01
N SER A 145 -2.85 12.58 -16.18
CA SER A 145 -2.12 12.86 -14.94
C SER A 145 -0.59 12.85 -15.09
N LEU A 146 -0.08 12.56 -16.30
CA LEU A 146 1.34 12.59 -16.61
C LEU A 146 1.76 13.98 -17.06
N THR A 147 2.84 14.51 -16.46
CA THR A 147 3.48 15.73 -16.94
C THR A 147 4.00 15.53 -18.38
N PRO A 148 4.09 16.60 -19.19
CA PRO A 148 4.60 16.50 -20.57
C PRO A 148 5.96 15.79 -20.67
N ASP A 149 6.82 15.96 -19.67
CA ASP A 149 8.16 15.36 -19.62
C ASP A 149 8.13 13.83 -19.49
N LEU A 150 7.15 13.27 -18.79
CA LEU A 150 6.97 11.82 -18.66
C LEU A 150 6.37 11.20 -19.93
N LYS A 151 5.60 11.96 -20.71
CA LYS A 151 5.06 11.52 -22.01
C LYS A 151 6.16 11.36 -23.08
N LEU A 152 7.27 12.08 -22.93
CA LEU A 152 8.42 12.03 -23.85
C LEU A 152 9.30 10.78 -23.67
N LEU A 153 9.18 10.06 -22.55
CA LEU A 153 10.08 8.93 -22.24
C LEU A 153 9.75 7.61 -22.97
N GLY A 154 8.78 7.56 -23.88
CA GLY A 154 8.57 6.42 -24.79
C GLY A 154 8.22 5.08 -24.13
N ALA A 155 8.11 5.01 -22.79
CA ALA A 155 7.95 3.77 -22.03
C ALA A 155 6.61 3.04 -22.25
N PHE A 156 5.67 3.66 -22.98
CA PHE A 156 4.32 3.14 -23.18
C PHE A 156 3.85 3.11 -24.64
N GLN A 157 4.74 3.29 -25.62
CA GLN A 157 4.38 2.96 -27.01
C GLN A 157 4.25 1.44 -27.13
N ARG A 158 3.02 0.94 -27.02
CA ARG A 158 2.69 -0.43 -27.43
C ARG A 158 3.10 -0.59 -28.89
N ARG A 159 3.94 -1.58 -29.17
CA ARG A 159 4.06 -2.15 -30.51
C ARG A 159 2.76 -2.85 -30.89
#